data_AF-A0A0G1YYQ8-F1
#
_entry.id   AF-A0A0G1YYQ8-F1
#
_cell.length_a   1.000
_cell.length_b   1.000
_cell.length_c   1.000
_cell.angle_alpha   90.00
_cell.angle_beta   90.00
_cell.angle_gamma   90.00
#
_symmetry.space_group_name_H-M   'P 1'
#
loop_
_entity.id
_entity.type
_entity.pdbx_description
1 polymer ?
#
loop_
_entity_poly.entity_id
_entity_poly.type
_entity_poly.pdbx_seq_one_letter_code
_entity_poly.pdbx_strand_id
1 'polypeptide(L)'
;MDPQSLRREDEIKWGSLEKHRVRERILELTDGQVRMLLEFSGLVTTGGDIAALLQEIRQFEHDSLHLDLLLTQWESKRELLEQISMFEAENSARGVTGSP
;
A
#
# COMPACT_ATOMS: atom_id res chain seq x y z
N MET A 1 31.16 -3.80 -15.53
CA MET A 1 29.96 -3.53 -14.70
C MET A 1 28.84 -4.38 -15.27
N ASP A 2 28.29 -5.29 -14.46
CA ASP A 2 27.22 -6.18 -14.88
C ASP A 2 25.87 -5.44 -14.82
N PRO A 3 25.10 -5.34 -15.91
CA PRO A 3 23.78 -4.70 -15.89
C PRO A 3 22.75 -5.50 -15.06
N GLN A 4 23.07 -6.74 -14.67
CA GLN A 4 22.24 -7.56 -13.78
C GLN A 4 22.45 -7.26 -12.29
N SER A 5 23.58 -6.67 -11.90
CA SER A 5 23.84 -6.29 -10.50
C SER A 5 23.03 -5.07 -10.03
N LEU A 6 22.54 -4.24 -10.95
CA LEU A 6 21.71 -3.06 -10.63
C LEU A 6 20.22 -3.39 -10.46
N ARG A 7 19.77 -4.61 -10.76
CA ARG A 7 18.33 -4.99 -10.69
C ARG A 7 17.92 -5.70 -9.40
N ARG A 8 18.86 -6.07 -8.53
CA ARG A 8 18.57 -6.88 -7.33
C ARG A 8 18.32 -6.07 -6.06
N GLU A 9 18.60 -4.77 -6.06
CA GLU A 9 18.42 -3.93 -4.86
C GLU A 9 16.96 -3.46 -4.66
N ASP A 10 16.10 -3.63 -5.67
CA ASP A 10 14.70 -3.18 -5.64
C ASP A 10 13.66 -4.29 -5.41
N GLU A 11 14.08 -5.57 -5.26
CA GLU A 11 13.15 -6.63 -4.85
C GLU A 11 12.64 -6.34 -3.44
N ILE A 12 11.31 -6.22 -3.29
CA ILE A 12 10.67 -5.89 -2.03
C ILE A 12 10.99 -6.95 -0.95
N LYS A 13 11.98 -6.65 -0.09
CA LYS A 13 12.20 -7.34 1.18
C LYS A 13 11.86 -6.42 2.33
N TRP A 14 10.59 -6.40 2.75
CA TRP A 14 10.18 -5.65 3.94
C TRP A 14 10.79 -6.25 5.21
N GLY A 15 11.41 -5.42 6.05
CA GLY A 15 11.65 -5.81 7.44
C GLY A 15 10.32 -5.83 8.21
N SER A 16 10.16 -6.67 9.24
CA SER A 16 8.88 -6.78 9.98
C SER A 16 8.39 -5.44 10.56
N LEU A 17 9.30 -4.64 11.12
CA LEU A 17 8.98 -3.31 11.63
C LEU A 17 8.62 -2.32 10.52
N GLU A 18 9.32 -2.39 9.39
CA GLU A 18 9.06 -1.56 8.22
C GLU A 18 7.69 -1.88 7.62
N LYS A 19 7.38 -3.17 7.46
CA LYS A 19 6.09 -3.67 6.99
C LYS A 19 4.96 -3.14 7.88
N HIS A 20 5.11 -3.27 9.20
CA HIS A 20 4.12 -2.79 10.16
C HIS A 20 3.85 -1.29 10.02
N ARG A 21 4.90 -0.46 9.96
CA ARG A 21 4.77 0.99 9.78
C ARG A 21 4.09 1.37 8.46
N VAL A 22 4.39 0.65 7.38
CA VAL A 22 3.74 0.92 6.09
C VAL A 22 2.26 0.52 6.15
N ARG A 23 1.91 -0.58 6.82
CA ARG A 23 0.51 -0.95 7.05
C ARG A 23 -0.25 0.15 7.81
N GLU A 24 0.31 0.64 8.92
CA GLU A 24 -0.28 1.76 9.68
C GLU A 24 -0.55 2.96 8.77
N ARG A 25 0.45 3.37 7.97
CA ARG A 25 0.30 4.49 7.04
C ARG A 25 -0.80 4.28 6.01
N ILE A 26 -0.95 3.07 5.47
CA ILE A 26 -2.02 2.74 4.51
C ILE A 26 -3.39 2.77 5.18
N LEU A 27 -3.49 2.31 6.43
CA LEU A 27 -4.75 2.33 7.18
C LEU A 27 -5.23 3.75 7.49
N GLU A 28 -4.33 4.72 7.60
CA GLU A 28 -4.69 6.14 7.76
C GLU A 28 -5.15 6.82 6.46
N LEU A 29 -5.03 6.16 5.30
CA LEU A 29 -5.50 6.69 4.03
C LEU A 29 -7.02 6.53 3.90
N THR A 30 -7.66 7.37 3.09
CA THR A 30 -9.08 7.21 2.74
C THR A 30 -9.30 5.97 1.87
N ASP A 31 -10.52 5.43 1.86
CA ASP A 31 -10.86 4.27 1.03
C ASP A 31 -10.58 4.51 -0.47
N GLY A 32 -10.76 5.74 -0.95
CA GLY A 32 -10.43 6.10 -2.33
C GLY A 32 -8.92 6.02 -2.63
N GLN A 33 -8.08 6.38 -1.66
CA GLN A 33 -6.63 6.30 -1.78
C GLN A 33 -6.13 4.86 -1.66
N VAL A 34 -6.68 4.08 -0.72
CA VAL A 34 -6.38 2.64 -0.62
C VAL A 34 -6.81 1.91 -1.90
N ARG A 35 -7.97 2.26 -2.47
CA ARG A 35 -8.41 1.78 -3.78
C ARG A 35 -7.39 2.09 -4.88
N MET A 36 -6.89 3.32 -4.97
CA MET A 36 -5.88 3.67 -5.97
C MET A 36 -4.61 2.84 -5.80
N LEU A 37 -4.16 2.59 -4.55
CA LEU A 37 -3.01 1.72 -4.30
C LEU A 37 -3.26 0.27 -4.76
N LEU A 38 -4.46 -0.27 -4.51
CA LEU A 38 -4.85 -1.60 -4.97
C LEU A 38 -4.87 -1.67 -6.51
N GLU A 39 -5.41 -0.65 -7.18
CA GLU A 39 -5.44 -0.55 -8.63
C GLU A 39 -4.02 -0.49 -9.22
N PHE A 40 -3.13 0.34 -8.66
CA PHE A 40 -1.73 0.43 -9.08
C PHE A 40 -0.95 -0.87 -8.88
N SER A 41 -1.25 -1.62 -7.83
CA SER A 41 -0.63 -2.93 -7.57
C SER A 41 -1.09 -4.05 -8.51
N GLY A 42 -2.12 -3.81 -9.33
CA GLY A 42 -2.73 -4.83 -10.17
C GLY A 42 -3.62 -5.84 -9.44
N LEU A 43 -3.78 -5.75 -8.11
CA LEU A 43 -4.65 -6.64 -7.32
C LEU A 43 -6.13 -6.60 -7.73
N VAL A 44 -6.57 -5.51 -8.34
CA VAL A 44 -7.96 -5.31 -8.78
C VAL A 44 -8.29 -6.09 -10.07
N THR A 45 -7.28 -6.63 -10.77
CA THR A 45 -7.47 -7.31 -12.06
C THR A 45 -8.11 -8.70 -11.96
N THR A 46 -8.18 -9.31 -10.78
CA THR A 46 -8.70 -10.68 -10.58
C THR A 46 -10.14 -10.72 -10.09
N GLY A 47 -11.06 -10.00 -10.74
CA GLY A 47 -12.51 -10.19 -10.60
C GLY A 47 -13.10 -10.02 -9.18
N GLY A 48 -12.32 -9.54 -8.22
CA GLY A 48 -12.74 -9.26 -6.85
C GLY A 48 -13.44 -7.91 -6.76
N ASP A 49 -14.48 -7.84 -5.93
CA ASP A 49 -15.15 -6.59 -5.60
C ASP A 49 -14.22 -5.71 -4.76
N ILE A 50 -13.84 -4.54 -5.28
CA ILE A 50 -12.96 -3.61 -4.56
C ILE A 50 -13.57 -3.13 -3.24
N ALA A 51 -14.89 -3.07 -3.15
CA ALA A 51 -15.57 -2.74 -1.89
C ALA A 51 -15.36 -3.84 -0.85
N ALA A 52 -15.39 -5.11 -1.26
CA ALA A 52 -15.11 -6.24 -0.37
C ALA A 52 -13.63 -6.26 0.07
N LEU A 53 -12.70 -5.90 -0.81
CA LEU A 53 -11.28 -5.77 -0.47
C LEU A 53 -11.04 -4.66 0.54
N LEU A 54 -11.63 -3.48 0.31
CA LEU A 54 -11.55 -2.36 1.24
C LEU A 54 -12.18 -2.73 2.59
N GLN A 55 -13.35 -3.37 2.58
CA GLN A 55 -14.01 -3.84 3.79
C GLN A 55 -13.13 -4.83 4.57
N GLU A 56 -12.49 -5.79 3.89
CA GLU A 56 -11.57 -6.74 4.50
C GLU A 56 -10.37 -6.03 5.13
N ILE A 57 -9.74 -5.09 4.42
CA ILE A 57 -8.62 -4.29 4.93
C ILE A 57 -9.03 -3.51 6.18
N ARG A 58 -10.23 -2.90 6.19
CA ARG A 58 -10.73 -2.15 7.36
C ARG A 58 -11.10 -3.05 8.52
N GLN A 59 -11.66 -4.23 8.25
CA GLN A 59 -12.10 -5.14 9.30
C GLN A 59 -10.94 -5.84 9.99
N PHE A 60 -9.91 -6.21 9.24
CA PHE A 60 -8.79 -7.01 9.75
C PHE A 60 -7.52 -6.19 9.96
N GLU A 61 -7.45 -4.96 9.47
CA GLU A 61 -6.34 -4.03 9.68
C GLU A 61 -4.96 -4.68 9.44
N HIS A 62 -4.15 -4.85 10.49
CA HIS A 62 -2.82 -5.45 10.42
C HIS A 62 -2.81 -6.94 10.07
N ASP A 63 -3.94 -7.63 10.25
CA ASP A 63 -4.17 -9.04 9.93
C ASP A 63 -4.77 -9.24 8.53
N SER A 64 -5.00 -8.16 7.77
CA SER A 64 -5.54 -8.24 6.42
C SER A 64 -4.57 -8.94 5.46
N LEU A 65 -5.08 -9.98 4.80
CA LEU A 65 -4.32 -10.70 3.77
C LEU A 65 -4.15 -9.84 2.51
N HIS A 66 -5.12 -8.99 2.18
CA HIS A 66 -5.03 -8.14 1.00
C HIS A 66 -4.10 -6.95 1.22
N LEU A 67 -4.03 -6.42 2.44
CA LEU A 67 -3.01 -5.44 2.80
C LEU A 67 -1.61 -6.06 2.67
N ASP A 68 -1.44 -7.31 3.05
CA ASP A 68 -0.18 -8.03 2.86
C ASP A 68 0.16 -8.32 1.41
N LEU A 69 -0.83 -8.74 0.63
CA LEU A 69 -0.67 -8.92 -0.80
C LEU A 69 -0.31 -7.60 -1.48
N LEU A 70 -0.97 -6.49 -1.10
CA LEU A 70 -0.67 -5.15 -1.61
C LEU A 70 0.81 -4.84 -1.41
N LEU A 71 1.36 -5.04 -0.21
CA LEU A 71 2.78 -4.77 0.05
C LEU A 71 3.73 -5.66 -0.76
N THR A 72 3.30 -6.85 -1.19
CA THR A 72 4.15 -7.80 -1.94
C THR A 72 4.01 -7.70 -3.46
N GLN A 73 2.93 -7.11 -3.97
CA GLN A 73 2.64 -7.02 -5.40
C GLN A 73 3.27 -5.81 -6.10
N TRP A 74 3.70 -4.81 -5.34
CA TRP A 74 4.36 -3.65 -5.93
C TRP A 74 5.74 -4.02 -6.48
N GLU A 75 6.09 -3.47 -7.63
CA GLU A 75 7.40 -3.68 -8.26
C GLU A 75 8.51 -2.93 -7.54
N SER A 76 8.18 -1.84 -6.83
CA SER A 76 9.15 -1.01 -6.12
C SER A 76 8.64 -0.52 -4.77
N LYS A 77 9.43 -0.73 -3.72
CA LYS A 77 9.18 -0.12 -2.39
C LYS A 77 9.13 1.40 -2.48
N ARG A 78 10.05 2.00 -3.24
CA ARG A 78 10.18 3.45 -3.37
C ARG A 78 8.90 4.03 -3.95
N GLU A 79 8.38 3.43 -5.01
CA GLU A 79 7.15 3.89 -5.66
C GLU A 79 5.95 3.82 -4.71
N LEU A 80 5.77 2.71 -3.99
CA LEU A 80 4.70 2.61 -2.99
C LEU A 80 4.81 3.70 -1.92
N LEU A 81 6.02 3.91 -1.37
CA LEU A 81 6.24 4.91 -0.34
C LEU A 81 6.02 6.34 -0.85
N GLU A 82 6.39 6.63 -2.11
CA GLU A 82 6.12 7.90 -2.77
C GLU A 82 4.60 8.15 -2.91
N GLN A 83 3.83 7.15 -3.33
CA GLN A 83 2.36 7.26 -3.44
C GLN A 83 1.68 7.46 -2.09
N ILE A 84 2.06 6.69 -1.06
CA ILE A 84 1.55 6.86 0.31
C ILE A 84 1.84 8.28 0.80
N SER A 85 3.08 8.76 0.62
CA SER A 85 3.49 10.09 1.10
C SER A 85 2.74 11.22 0.38
N MET A 86 2.44 11.05 -0.90
CA MET A 86 1.61 11.99 -1.66
C MET A 86 0.18 12.06 -1.08
N PHE A 87 -0.44 10.92 -0.80
CA PHE A 87 -1.79 10.87 -0.22
C PHE A 87 -1.85 11.43 1.20
N GLU A 88 -0.83 11.19 2.03
CA GLU A 88 -0.71 11.79 3.36
C GLU A 88 -0.61 13.32 3.29
N ALA A 89 0.15 13.85 2.32
CA ALA A 89 0.26 15.28 2.08
C ALA A 89 -1.09 15.88 1.63
N GLU A 90 -1.83 15.19 0.77
CA GLU A 90 -3.18 15.59 0.38
C GLU A 90 -4.16 15.62 1.56
N ASN A 91 -4.12 14.60 2.42
CA ASN A 91 -4.97 14.52 3.62
C ASN A 91 -4.66 15.67 4.59
N SER A 92 -3.37 15.92 4.82
CA SER A 92 -2.88 17.02 5.64
C SER A 92 -3.33 18.38 5.10
N ALA A 93 -3.21 18.61 3.79
CA ALA A 93 -3.63 19.84 3.14
C ALA A 93 -5.14 20.09 3.20
N ARG A 94 -5.94 19.00 3.27
CA ARG A 94 -7.41 19.06 3.37
C ARG A 94 -7.93 19.11 4.80
N GLY A 95 -7.06 19.05 5.81
CA GLY A 95 -7.47 18.94 7.22
C GLY A 95 -8.17 17.62 7.55
N VAL A 96 -8.01 16.60 6.69
CA VAL A 96 -8.49 15.25 6.93
C VAL A 96 -7.46 14.57 7.81
N THR A 97 -7.63 14.70 9.12
CA THR A 97 -7.01 13.76 10.06
C THR A 97 -7.95 12.58 10.18
N GLY A 98 -7.43 11.36 10.00
CA GLY A 98 -8.20 10.12 10.01
C GLY A 98 -9.21 10.14 11.16
N SER A 99 -10.49 10.14 10.82
CA SER A 99 -11.52 9.90 11.83
C SER A 99 -11.61 8.39 12.05
N PRO A 100 -11.65 7.97 13.33
CA PRO A 100 -11.58 6.56 13.74
C PRO A 100 -12.72 5.69 13.21
#